data_AF-A0A1G3CV88-F1
#
_entry.id   AF-A0A1G3CV88-F1
#
_cell.length_a   1.000
_cell.length_b   1.000
_cell.length_c   1.000
_cell.angle_alpha   90.00
_cell.angle_beta   90.00
_cell.angle_gamma   90.00
#
_symmetry.space_group_name_H-M   'P 1'
#
loop_
_entity.id
_entity.type
_entity.pdbx_description
1 polymer ?
#
loop_
_entity_poly.entity_id
_entity_poly.type
_entity_poly.pdbx_seq_one_letter_code
_entity_poly.pdbx_strand_id
1 'polypeptide(L)'
;MEWKINKGSKGCILCNKEFCEEEEYYSALFDENNTFIRKDYCASCWSKDKGDGLFSFWKTRLPKRDKPVQKFVNNEVFLDMFIRLEGKNEPNQRNLRYVLSLYLIRKKIFKLKSFKKENGEEVITLHFPKENKEFNVF
;
A
#
# COMPACT_ATOMS: atom_id res chain seq x y z
N MET A 1 8.38 -14.22 3.32
CA MET A 1 9.47 -13.23 3.21
C MET A 1 9.04 -12.03 4.06
N GLU A 2 9.74 -11.75 5.16
CA GLU A 2 9.38 -10.66 6.07
C GLU A 2 10.25 -9.44 5.72
N TRP A 3 9.67 -8.45 5.05
CA TRP A 3 10.38 -7.21 4.70
C TRP A 3 10.23 -6.20 5.84
N LYS A 4 11.33 -5.84 6.50
CA LYS A 4 11.34 -4.80 7.55
C LYS A 4 11.70 -3.45 6.92
N ILE A 5 10.74 -2.53 6.90
CA ILE A 5 10.93 -1.15 6.44
C ILE A 5 10.82 -0.21 7.65
N ASN A 6 11.83 0.62 7.85
CA ASN A 6 11.87 1.56 8.98
C ASN A 6 10.76 2.63 8.90
N LYS A 7 10.38 3.16 10.07
CA LYS A 7 9.48 4.32 10.17
C LYS A 7 10.12 5.54 9.49
N GLY A 8 9.27 6.48 9.06
CA GLY A 8 9.75 7.75 8.52
C GLY A 8 10.52 8.58 9.53
N SER A 9 11.54 9.29 9.04
CA SER A 9 12.30 10.28 9.78
C SER A 9 11.49 11.56 9.96
N LYS A 10 11.80 12.34 11.00
CA LYS A 10 11.24 13.68 11.21
C LYS A 10 11.94 14.76 10.37
N GLY A 11 13.05 14.42 9.73
CA GLY A 11 13.84 15.37 8.94
C GLY A 11 14.66 14.71 7.85
N CYS A 12 15.23 15.56 7.01
CA CYS A 12 16.05 15.15 5.88
C CYS A 12 17.37 14.51 6.34
N ILE A 13 17.71 13.36 5.77
CA ILE A 13 18.95 12.62 6.07
C ILE A 13 20.23 13.39 5.68
N LEU A 14 20.16 14.30 4.70
CA LEU A 14 21.33 15.03 4.20
C LEU A 14 21.59 16.35 4.90
N CYS A 15 20.53 17.14 5.16
CA CYS A 15 20.68 18.48 5.74
C CYS A 15 20.15 18.61 7.17
N ASN A 16 19.61 17.52 7.75
CA ASN A 16 18.98 17.50 9.07
C ASN A 16 17.82 18.49 9.27
N LYS A 17 17.33 19.11 8.21
CA LYS A 17 16.15 19.97 8.25
C LYS A 17 14.94 19.14 8.67
N GLU A 18 14.26 19.55 9.75
CA GLU A 18 12.97 18.98 10.13
C GLU A 18 11.89 19.29 9.08
N PHE A 19 11.00 18.32 8.84
CA PHE A 19 9.87 18.51 7.94
C PHE A 19 8.78 19.33 8.60
N CYS A 20 8.38 20.42 7.95
CA CYS A 20 7.28 21.25 8.40
C CYS A 20 5.92 20.65 8.04
N GLU A 21 4.87 21.07 8.74
CA GLU A 21 3.50 20.73 8.33
C GLU A 21 3.22 21.18 6.91
N GLU A 22 2.47 20.36 6.17
CA GLU A 22 2.14 20.53 4.77
C GLU A 22 3.33 20.54 3.80
N GLU A 23 4.56 20.40 4.29
CA GLU A 23 5.75 20.25 3.47
C GLU A 23 5.73 18.91 2.75
N GLU A 24 6.18 18.94 1.50
CA GLU A 24 6.42 17.74 0.71
C GLU A 24 7.87 17.28 0.88
N TYR A 25 8.02 15.99 1.17
CA TYR A 25 9.32 15.33 1.26
C TYR A 25 9.28 14.00 0.52
N TYR A 26 10.46 13.47 0.24
CA TYR A 26 10.62 12.21 -0.49
C TYR A 26 11.19 11.15 0.43
N SER A 27 10.63 9.95 0.34
CA SER A 27 11.16 8.76 1.00
C SER A 27 11.69 7.83 -0.07
N ALA A 28 12.91 7.35 0.10
CA ALA A 28 13.53 6.37 -0.78
C ALA A 28 13.92 5.12 0.00
N LEU A 29 13.75 3.97 -0.65
CA LEU A 29 14.27 2.68 -0.20
C LEU A 29 15.49 2.34 -1.04
N PHE A 30 16.55 1.97 -0.35
CA PHE A 30 17.77 1.44 -0.93
C PHE A 30 17.85 -0.05 -0.59
N ASP A 31 18.24 -0.85 -1.57
CA ASP A 31 18.51 -2.27 -1.35
C ASP A 31 20.00 -2.41 -1.00
N GLU A 32 20.26 -2.66 0.28
CA GLU A 32 21.61 -2.88 0.80
C GLU A 32 21.67 -4.32 1.34
N ASN A 33 22.25 -5.24 0.56
CA ASN A 33 22.45 -6.65 0.92
C ASN A 33 21.15 -7.36 1.38
N ASN A 34 20.09 -7.34 0.55
CA ASN A 34 18.77 -7.92 0.88
C ASN A 34 18.07 -7.25 2.08
N THR A 35 18.50 -6.06 2.48
CA THR A 35 17.85 -5.26 3.52
C THR A 35 17.43 -3.92 2.95
N PHE A 36 16.16 -3.56 3.16
CA PHE A 36 15.65 -2.26 2.72
C PHE A 36 15.92 -1.17 3.75
N ILE A 37 16.71 -0.17 3.34
CA ILE A 37 16.99 1.00 4.16
C ILE A 37 16.21 2.19 3.63
N ARG A 38 15.37 2.76 4.49
CA ARG A 38 14.62 3.97 4.20
C ARG A 38 15.44 5.22 4.53
N LYS A 39 15.55 6.12 3.56
CA LYS A 39 16.16 7.45 3.70
C LYS A 39 15.14 8.52 3.27
N ASP A 40 14.94 9.55 4.09
CA ASP A 40 13.98 10.62 3.83
C ASP A 40 14.71 11.93 3.47
N TYR A 41 14.24 12.64 2.45
CA TYR A 41 14.88 13.80 1.83
C TYR A 41 13.89 14.96 1.72
N CYS A 42 14.31 16.18 2.05
CA CYS A 42 13.57 17.37 1.65
C CYS A 42 13.64 17.54 0.12
N ALA A 43 12.74 18.33 -0.46
CA ALA A 43 12.67 18.50 -1.92
C ALA A 43 14.01 18.94 -2.54
N SER A 44 14.73 19.88 -1.90
CA SER A 44 16.01 20.38 -2.43
C SER A 44 17.13 19.33 -2.40
N CYS A 45 17.21 18.53 -1.33
CA CYS A 45 18.16 17.43 -1.22
C CYS A 45 17.78 16.26 -2.13
N TRP A 46 16.48 16.04 -2.37
CA TRP A 46 15.99 15.02 -3.29
C TRP A 46 16.35 15.29 -4.75
N SER A 47 16.33 16.56 -5.17
CA SER A 47 16.70 16.95 -6.55
C SER A 47 18.18 16.78 -6.87
N LYS A 48 19.03 16.55 -5.86
CA LYS A 48 20.45 16.20 -6.07
C LYS A 48 20.58 14.73 -6.45
N ASP A 49 21.79 14.33 -6.82
CA ASP A 49 22.11 12.93 -7.08
C ASP A 49 21.71 12.04 -5.89
N LYS A 50 21.06 10.92 -6.20
CA LYS A 50 20.48 9.99 -5.21
C LYS A 50 21.47 8.91 -4.78
N GLY A 51 22.57 8.76 -5.53
CA GLY A 51 23.50 7.65 -5.42
C GLY A 51 22.95 6.35 -6.03
N ASP A 52 23.81 5.35 -6.08
CA ASP A 52 23.48 4.02 -6.57
C ASP A 52 22.64 3.21 -5.56
N GLY A 53 21.94 2.17 -6.04
CA GLY A 53 21.18 1.25 -5.18
C GLY A 53 19.79 1.73 -4.76
N LEU A 54 19.26 2.79 -5.38
CA LEU A 54 17.86 3.20 -5.21
C LEU A 54 16.92 2.11 -5.73
N PHE A 55 16.13 1.52 -4.85
CA PHE A 55 15.14 0.49 -5.18
C PHE A 55 13.77 1.09 -5.53
N SER A 56 13.27 2.01 -4.70
CA SER A 56 11.99 2.71 -4.97
C SER A 56 11.89 4.00 -4.17
N PHE A 57 10.95 4.87 -4.54
CA PHE A 57 10.67 6.09 -3.79
C PHE A 57 9.20 6.50 -3.85
N TRP A 58 8.78 7.32 -2.90
CA TRP A 58 7.47 7.97 -2.91
C TRP A 58 7.56 9.39 -2.34
N LYS A 59 6.62 10.23 -2.77
CA LYS A 59 6.45 11.59 -2.28
C LYS A 59 5.39 11.58 -1.17
N THR A 60 5.68 12.24 -0.06
CA THR A 60 4.77 12.38 1.09
C THR A 60 4.55 13.86 1.38
N ARG A 61 3.30 14.24 1.68
CA ARG A 61 2.98 15.55 2.24
C ARG A 61 2.69 15.40 3.73
N LEU A 62 3.45 16.08 4.58
CA LEU A 62 3.25 15.98 6.03
C LEU A 62 1.89 16.60 6.39
N PRO A 63 0.97 15.88 7.04
CA PRO A 63 -0.33 16.46 7.41
C PRO A 63 -0.17 17.51 8.52
N LYS A 64 -1.11 18.44 8.62
CA LYS A 64 -1.24 19.31 9.81
C LYS A 64 -1.53 18.46 11.03
N ARG A 65 -0.93 18.76 12.18
CA ARG A 65 -1.13 18.01 13.43
C ARG A 65 -2.60 18.03 13.89
N ASP A 66 -3.30 19.13 13.62
CA ASP A 66 -4.67 19.37 14.11
C ASP A 66 -5.78 18.88 13.17
N LYS A 67 -5.45 18.42 11.96
CA LYS A 67 -6.48 17.83 11.10
C LYS A 67 -6.67 16.37 11.47
N PRO A 68 -7.84 15.95 11.98
CA PRO A 68 -8.13 14.53 12.03
C PRO A 68 -8.01 13.99 10.60
N VAL A 69 -7.15 13.00 10.39
CA VAL A 69 -7.10 12.29 9.12
C VAL A 69 -8.52 11.83 8.86
N GLN A 70 -9.15 12.40 7.82
CA GLN A 70 -10.52 12.09 7.47
C GLN A 70 -10.55 10.62 7.02
N LYS A 71 -10.73 9.72 7.97
CA LYS A 71 -10.89 8.29 7.74
C LYS A 71 -12.31 8.05 7.24
N PHE A 72 -12.60 8.52 6.04
CA PHE A 72 -13.83 8.18 5.37
C PHE A 72 -13.53 7.22 4.25
N VAL A 73 -13.31 5.96 4.62
CA VAL A 73 -14.00 4.92 3.87
C VAL A 73 -14.56 3.87 4.83
N ASN A 74 -15.87 3.68 4.80
CA ASN A 74 -16.53 2.60 5.51
C ASN A 74 -16.19 1.28 4.80
N ASN A 75 -15.53 0.36 5.51
CA ASN A 75 -15.20 -0.94 4.96
C ASN A 75 -16.43 -1.72 4.47
N GLU A 76 -17.61 -1.45 5.04
CA GLU A 76 -18.87 -2.06 4.60
C GLU A 76 -19.25 -1.66 3.18
N VAL A 77 -19.00 -0.40 2.78
CA VAL A 77 -19.24 0.06 1.40
C VAL A 77 -18.31 -0.68 0.42
N PHE A 78 -17.05 -0.86 0.79
CA PHE A 78 -16.11 -1.63 -0.01
C PHE A 78 -16.46 -3.11 -0.08
N LEU A 79 -16.97 -3.69 1.02
CA LEU A 79 -17.43 -5.07 1.06
C LEU A 79 -18.66 -5.26 0.17
N ASP A 80 -19.67 -4.38 0.27
CA ASP A 80 -20.86 -4.40 -0.59
C ASP A 80 -20.45 -4.28 -2.06
N MET A 81 -19.56 -3.34 -2.40
CA MET A 81 -19.03 -3.19 -3.75
C MET A 81 -18.29 -4.46 -4.22
N PHE A 82 -17.44 -5.04 -3.39
CA PHE A 82 -16.72 -6.29 -3.71
C PHE A 82 -17.69 -7.44 -4.03
N ILE A 83 -18.77 -7.56 -3.25
CA ILE A 83 -19.81 -8.57 -3.46
C ILE A 83 -20.57 -8.30 -4.76
N ARG A 84 -20.95 -7.04 -5.05
CA ARG A 84 -21.68 -6.68 -6.29
C ARG A 84 -20.89 -6.90 -7.56
N LEU A 85 -19.56 -6.87 -7.49
CA LEU A 85 -18.67 -7.12 -8.62
C LEU A 85 -18.47 -8.63 -8.90
N GLU A 86 -19.03 -9.51 -8.08
CA GLU A 86 -18.99 -10.96 -8.31
C GLU A 86 -19.65 -11.34 -9.66
N GLY A 87 -18.93 -12.15 -10.45
CA GLY A 87 -19.39 -12.60 -11.78
C GLY A 87 -19.32 -11.54 -12.89
N LYS A 88 -18.77 -10.35 -12.63
CA LYS A 88 -18.56 -9.34 -13.66
C LYS A 88 -17.29 -9.64 -14.47
N ASN A 89 -17.40 -9.59 -15.80
CA ASN A 89 -16.31 -9.94 -16.72
C ASN A 89 -15.62 -8.73 -17.36
N GLU A 90 -16.18 -7.52 -17.18
CA GLU A 90 -15.55 -6.30 -17.67
C GLU A 90 -14.16 -6.10 -17.03
N PRO A 91 -13.09 -5.88 -17.80
CA PRO A 91 -11.71 -5.86 -17.28
C PRO A 91 -11.52 -4.89 -16.10
N ASN A 92 -12.08 -3.68 -16.19
CA ASN A 92 -11.98 -2.69 -15.13
C ASN A 92 -12.70 -3.11 -13.84
N GLN A 93 -13.80 -3.85 -13.96
CA GLN A 93 -14.58 -4.36 -12.83
C GLN A 93 -13.87 -5.54 -12.16
N ARG A 94 -13.26 -6.45 -12.94
CA ARG A 94 -12.39 -7.52 -12.44
C ARG A 94 -11.20 -6.94 -11.67
N ASN A 95 -10.47 -6.01 -12.29
CA ASN A 95 -9.33 -5.34 -11.67
C ASN A 95 -9.73 -4.62 -10.37
N LEU A 96 -10.88 -3.94 -10.36
CA LEU A 96 -11.38 -3.28 -9.16
C LEU A 96 -11.73 -4.28 -8.06
N ARG A 97 -12.41 -5.39 -8.39
CA ARG A 97 -12.71 -6.47 -7.44
C ARG A 97 -11.44 -7.05 -6.84
N TYR A 98 -10.40 -7.26 -7.66
CA TYR A 98 -9.09 -7.71 -7.22
C TYR A 98 -8.45 -6.73 -6.22
N VAL A 99 -8.40 -5.44 -6.55
CA VAL A 99 -7.83 -4.41 -5.65
C VAL A 99 -8.61 -4.30 -4.33
N LEU A 100 -9.95 -4.34 -4.39
CA LEU A 100 -10.79 -4.38 -3.20
C LEU A 100 -10.50 -5.61 -2.34
N SER A 101 -10.24 -6.75 -2.97
CA SER A 101 -9.88 -7.99 -2.27
C SER A 101 -8.60 -7.82 -1.44
N LEU A 102 -7.55 -7.23 -2.03
CA LEU A 102 -6.29 -6.96 -1.35
C LEU A 102 -6.47 -5.97 -0.19
N TYR A 103 -7.29 -4.94 -0.42
CA TYR A 103 -7.63 -3.96 0.61
C TYR A 103 -8.34 -4.62 1.81
N LEU A 104 -9.34 -5.46 1.54
CA LEU A 104 -10.15 -6.13 2.58
C LEU A 104 -9.33 -7.19 3.35
N ILE A 105 -8.35 -7.84 2.71
CA ILE A 105 -7.33 -8.66 3.41
C ILE A 105 -6.51 -7.80 4.37
N ARG A 106 -5.98 -6.66 3.89
CA ARG A 106 -5.18 -5.74 4.72
C ARG A 106 -5.98 -5.17 5.91
N LYS A 107 -7.30 -5.04 5.78
CA LYS A 107 -8.22 -4.67 6.86
C LYS A 107 -8.64 -5.83 7.77
N LYS A 108 -8.12 -7.04 7.54
CA LYS A 108 -8.46 -8.28 8.27
C LYS A 108 -9.95 -8.67 8.17
N ILE A 109 -10.65 -8.22 7.13
CA ILE A 109 -12.04 -8.62 6.85
C ILE A 109 -12.06 -9.99 6.17
N PHE A 110 -11.18 -10.18 5.19
CA PHE A 110 -10.92 -11.48 4.58
C PHE A 110 -9.64 -12.09 5.11
N LYS A 111 -9.59 -13.42 5.12
CA LYS A 111 -8.37 -14.21 5.30
C LYS A 111 -7.95 -14.78 3.96
N LEU A 112 -6.70 -14.56 3.56
CA LEU A 112 -6.12 -15.23 2.40
C LEU A 112 -5.99 -16.73 2.69
N LYS A 113 -6.64 -17.57 1.88
CA LYS A 113 -6.56 -19.03 1.97
C LYS A 113 -5.51 -19.58 1.01
N SER A 114 -5.55 -19.14 -0.24
CA SER A 114 -4.61 -19.60 -1.25
C SER A 114 -4.40 -18.56 -2.35
N PHE A 115 -3.25 -18.65 -3.00
CA PHE A 115 -2.89 -17.90 -4.20
C PHE A 115 -2.30 -18.90 -5.18
N LYS A 116 -2.96 -19.11 -6.32
CA LYS A 116 -2.58 -20.13 -7.30
C LYS A 116 -2.68 -19.58 -8.70
N LYS A 117 -2.00 -20.24 -9.64
CA LYS A 117 -2.15 -19.97 -11.07
C LYS A 117 -2.95 -21.12 -11.69
N GLU A 118 -4.12 -20.83 -12.23
CA GLU A 118 -5.02 -21.79 -12.89
C GLU A 118 -5.27 -21.32 -14.33
N ASN A 119 -5.05 -22.19 -15.32
CA ASN A 119 -5.25 -21.88 -16.75
C ASN A 119 -4.53 -20.61 -17.24
N GLY A 120 -3.42 -20.23 -16.62
CA GLY A 120 -2.66 -19.02 -16.96
C GLY A 120 -3.11 -17.76 -16.22
N GLU A 121 -4.25 -17.79 -15.52
CA GLU A 121 -4.75 -16.70 -14.69
C GLU A 121 -4.36 -16.91 -13.22
N GLU A 122 -4.15 -15.83 -12.48
CA GLU A 122 -3.90 -15.87 -11.03
C GLU A 122 -5.24 -15.84 -10.28
N VAL A 123 -5.43 -16.79 -9.36
CA VAL A 123 -6.65 -16.93 -8.56
C VAL A 123 -6.32 -16.78 -7.09
N ILE A 124 -7.01 -15.84 -6.44
CA ILE A 124 -6.96 -15.63 -5.00
C ILE A 124 -8.20 -16.23 -4.36
N THR A 125 -7.99 -17.21 -3.46
CA THR A 125 -9.07 -17.74 -2.61
C THR A 125 -9.08 -17.02 -1.27
N LEU A 126 -10.24 -16.44 -0.94
CA LEU A 126 -10.46 -15.65 0.26
C LEU A 126 -11.53 -16.30 1.12
N HIS A 127 -11.30 -16.34 2.41
CA HIS A 127 -12.30 -16.74 3.39
C HIS A 127 -12.84 -15.51 4.12
N PHE A 128 -14.15 -15.36 4.14
CA PHE A 128 -14.86 -14.33 4.89
C PHE A 128 -15.38 -14.90 6.21
N PRO A 129 -14.71 -14.64 7.35
CA PRO A 129 -15.06 -15.30 8.61
C PRO A 129 -16.45 -14.96 9.13
N LYS A 130 -16.95 -13.75 8.83
CA LYS A 130 -18.26 -13.28 9.33
C LYS A 130 -19.43 -14.11 8.79
N GLU A 131 -19.34 -14.55 7.54
CA GLU A 131 -20.40 -15.33 6.86
C GLU A 131 -19.99 -16.78 6.60
N ASN A 132 -18.79 -17.16 7.02
CA ASN A 132 -18.21 -18.47 6.71
C ASN A 132 -18.26 -18.81 5.20
N LYS A 133 -18.06 -17.79 4.34
CA LYS A 133 -18.12 -17.89 2.88
C LYS A 133 -16.72 -17.82 2.28
N GLU A 134 -16.51 -18.48 1.15
CA GLU A 134 -15.30 -18.35 0.35
C GLU A 134 -15.56 -17.64 -0.98
N PHE A 135 -14.55 -16.90 -1.45
CA PHE A 135 -14.58 -16.18 -2.71
C PHE A 135 -13.33 -16.52 -3.52
N ASN A 136 -13.51 -16.76 -4.82
CA ASN A 136 -12.42 -16.80 -5.79
C ASN A 136 -12.40 -15.49 -6.58
N VAL A 137 -11.22 -14.87 -6.65
CA VAL A 137 -10.99 -13.60 -7.32
C VAL A 137 -9.90 -13.80 -8.37
N PHE A 138 -10.22 -13.41 -9.60
CA PHE A 138 -9.40 -13.52 -10.81
C PHE A 138 -9.01 -12.15 -11.34
#